data_AF-A0A3C1ZEW7-F1
#
_entry.id   AF-A0A3C1ZEW7-F1
#
_cell.length_a   1.000
_cell.length_b   1.000
_cell.length_c   1.000
_cell.angle_alpha   90.00
_cell.angle_beta   90.00
_cell.angle_gamma   90.00
#
_symmetry.space_group_name_H-M   'P 1'
#
loop_
_entity.id
_entity.type
_entity.pdbx_description
1 polymer ?
#
loop_
_entity_poly.entity_id
_entity_poly.type
_entity_poly.pdbx_seq_one_letter_code
_entity_poly.pdbx_strand_id
1 'polypeptide(L)'
;MKCPKCGNQAPEGSAFCNQCGTPLNLEISCPACGESIPANSVFCPKCGKMVRNDMAEEPVQDISAAAPVAAEAAPVSAAPAASHSQQHREWKEPVPVPPVDHDDDDDDEDDDDEPRSNFNRNLLIGVLAAVLLIGGLMLMRQCGDGGNPVEPVPTDSTSVQAATPATGEAITIFTDELNRNNLMGDGASAGAAVRFPGNGADVPDRIAGVTYLSNSTSRSFFKVYTLTRSGSIWNVEPAPPKYLNGRTISMDNNSLIADINQVPRAVKVNGNDCIYFAYLNPPVGSSGGEGSNSRVSLCLYDINNKKFTTLDYDGPVKTKDGRQYIYGKPLQTVNSPELRFLQQEAASIKKIYFPTEEELKAEQEAKEKAEEEKALSGPENAGAKWTHDNGESLTSLKGGEEVRMKAASYDKPIFNLKDMSKKIESDAYIVFADNKGAVYGFNKNSRKYFVIYTPLGGKGSPADIGFGDDNRILRMRTADGHISYDLVSDKAKMID
;
A
#
# COMPACT_ATOMS: atom_id res chain seq x y z
N MET A 1 -18.77 -12.58 19.04
CA MET A 1 -19.33 -13.07 20.33
C MET A 1 -20.33 -12.07 20.90
N LYS A 2 -21.41 -12.49 21.58
CA LYS A 2 -22.37 -11.55 22.19
C LYS A 2 -21.81 -10.98 23.50
N CYS A 3 -21.94 -9.66 23.69
CA CYS A 3 -21.52 -9.01 24.93
C CYS A 3 -22.41 -9.49 26.09
N PRO A 4 -21.82 -9.98 27.20
CA PRO A 4 -22.61 -10.46 28.34
C PRO A 4 -23.35 -9.32 29.08
N LYS A 5 -22.93 -8.06 28.86
CA LYS A 5 -23.53 -6.89 29.53
C LYS A 5 -24.68 -6.27 28.74
N CYS A 6 -24.52 -6.12 27.42
CA CYS A 6 -25.53 -5.43 26.59
C CYS A 6 -26.15 -6.29 25.49
N GLY A 7 -25.74 -7.56 25.35
CA GLY A 7 -26.28 -8.50 24.37
C GLY A 7 -25.84 -8.30 22.91
N ASN A 8 -25.20 -7.17 22.58
CA ASN A 8 -24.79 -6.86 21.20
C ASN A 8 -23.67 -7.77 20.67
N GLN A 9 -23.72 -8.05 19.37
CA GLN A 9 -22.74 -8.86 18.65
C GLN A 9 -21.44 -8.06 18.48
N ALA A 10 -20.35 -8.55 19.05
CA ALA A 10 -19.02 -7.98 18.87
C ALA A 10 -18.25 -8.70 17.74
N PRO A 11 -17.46 -7.97 16.92
CA PRO A 11 -16.57 -8.54 15.91
C PRO A 11 -15.57 -9.52 16.53
N GLU A 12 -15.25 -10.61 15.83
CA GLU A 12 -14.29 -11.62 16.31
C GLU A 12 -12.91 -10.99 16.57
N GLY A 13 -12.32 -11.27 17.74
CA GLY A 13 -11.02 -10.70 18.16
C GLY A 13 -11.07 -9.34 18.88
N SER A 14 -12.25 -8.74 19.08
CA SER A 14 -12.39 -7.46 19.80
C SER A 14 -12.15 -7.64 21.30
N ALA A 15 -11.17 -6.92 21.87
CA ALA A 15 -10.87 -6.97 23.31
C ALA A 15 -11.96 -6.32 24.18
N PHE A 16 -12.74 -5.39 23.62
CA PHE A 16 -13.82 -4.66 24.27
C PHE A 16 -15.05 -4.61 23.37
N CYS A 17 -16.23 -4.47 23.98
CA CYS A 17 -17.47 -4.25 23.27
C CYS A 17 -17.46 -2.84 22.66
N ASN A 18 -17.53 -2.77 21.33
CA ASN A 18 -17.65 -1.54 20.56
C ASN A 18 -18.89 -0.70 20.91
N GLN A 19 -19.90 -1.29 21.55
CA GLN A 19 -21.15 -0.62 21.90
C GLN A 19 -21.21 -0.13 23.35
N CYS A 20 -20.60 -0.84 24.31
CA CYS A 20 -20.72 -0.49 25.73
C CYS A 20 -19.38 -0.43 26.48
N GLY A 21 -18.25 -0.65 25.80
CA GLY A 21 -16.91 -0.60 26.39
C GLY A 21 -16.55 -1.76 27.32
N THR A 22 -17.45 -2.74 27.52
CA THR A 22 -17.19 -3.88 28.42
C THR A 22 -16.09 -4.77 27.84
N PRO A 23 -15.03 -5.11 28.60
CA PRO A 23 -14.01 -6.05 28.15
C PRO A 23 -14.65 -7.40 27.81
N LEU A 24 -14.36 -7.90 26.61
CA LEU A 24 -14.89 -9.16 26.09
C LEU A 24 -13.91 -10.32 26.29
N ASN A 25 -12.67 -10.02 26.66
CA ASN A 25 -11.71 -10.98 27.17
C ASN A 25 -12.11 -11.39 28.59
N LEU A 26 -13.13 -12.23 28.68
CA LEU A 26 -13.46 -12.93 29.91
C LEU A 26 -12.29 -13.87 30.24
N GLU A 27 -11.81 -13.84 31.47
CA GLU A 27 -10.90 -14.86 31.97
C GLU A 27 -11.74 -15.99 32.57
N ILE A 28 -11.41 -17.24 32.23
CA ILE A 28 -11.99 -18.43 32.86
C ILE A 28 -10.97 -18.99 33.85
N SER A 29 -11.41 -19.64 34.93
CA SER A 29 -10.50 -20.39 35.80
C SER A 29 -10.30 -21.80 35.27
N CYS A 30 -9.05 -22.24 35.18
CA CYS A 30 -8.73 -23.61 34.78
C CYS A 30 -9.32 -24.60 35.81
N PRO A 31 -10.21 -25.54 35.40
CA PRO A 31 -10.82 -26.49 36.32
C PRO A 31 -9.82 -27.47 36.94
N ALA A 32 -8.62 -27.62 36.35
CA ALA A 32 -7.60 -28.54 36.83
C ALA A 32 -6.60 -27.93 37.81
N CYS A 33 -6.34 -26.62 37.76
CA CYS A 33 -5.31 -25.99 38.59
C CYS A 33 -5.68 -24.63 39.17
N GLY A 34 -6.88 -24.11 38.85
CA GLY A 34 -7.42 -22.85 39.39
C GLY A 34 -6.83 -21.57 38.78
N GLU A 35 -5.97 -21.65 37.77
CA GLU A 35 -5.35 -20.46 37.18
C GLU A 35 -6.34 -19.66 36.31
N SER A 36 -6.29 -18.33 36.38
CA SER A 36 -7.05 -17.44 35.48
C SER A 36 -6.44 -17.47 34.07
N ILE A 37 -7.24 -17.81 33.06
CA ILE A 37 -6.77 -18.00 31.68
C ILE A 37 -7.72 -17.31 30.69
N PRO A 38 -7.23 -16.75 29.57
CA PRO A 38 -8.09 -16.13 28.57
C PRO A 38 -9.18 -17.10 28.10
N ALA A 39 -10.44 -16.66 27.98
CA ALA A 39 -11.56 -17.54 27.65
C ALA A 39 -11.34 -18.33 26.36
N ASN A 40 -10.62 -17.80 25.37
CA ASN A 40 -10.30 -18.48 24.12
C ASN A 40 -9.18 -19.54 24.23
N SER A 41 -8.61 -19.75 25.42
CA SER A 41 -7.58 -20.76 25.66
C SER A 41 -8.18 -22.17 25.59
N VAL A 42 -7.58 -23.04 24.78
CA VAL A 42 -7.97 -24.47 24.68
C VAL A 42 -7.29 -25.30 25.77
N PHE A 43 -6.04 -24.96 26.08
CA PHE A 43 -5.24 -25.56 27.14
C PHE A 43 -4.88 -24.50 28.17
N CYS A 44 -4.83 -24.89 29.44
CA CYS A 44 -4.34 -24.01 30.48
C CYS A 44 -2.84 -23.75 30.25
N PRO A 45 -2.40 -22.49 30.10
CA PRO A 45 -0.98 -22.18 30.05
C PRO A 45 -0.24 -22.75 31.25
N LYS A 46 -0.76 -22.65 32.48
CA LYS A 46 -0.03 -23.07 33.68
C LYS A 46 0.19 -24.58 33.80
N CYS A 47 -0.86 -25.39 33.63
CA CYS A 47 -0.80 -26.83 33.91
C CYS A 47 -0.90 -27.72 32.66
N GLY A 48 -1.11 -27.16 31.48
CA GLY A 48 -1.21 -27.90 30.21
C GLY A 48 -2.50 -28.71 30.03
N LYS A 49 -3.37 -28.78 31.05
CA LYS A 49 -4.64 -29.51 30.94
C LYS A 49 -5.65 -28.75 30.09
N MET A 50 -6.45 -29.49 29.34
CA MET A 50 -7.52 -28.97 28.50
C MET A 50 -8.60 -28.31 29.34
N VAL A 51 -9.08 -27.14 28.91
CA VAL A 51 -10.05 -26.33 29.66
C VAL A 51 -11.39 -26.15 28.94
N ARG A 52 -11.46 -26.53 27.66
CA ARG A 52 -12.70 -26.63 26.89
C ARG A 52 -12.76 -27.99 26.21
N ASN A 53 -13.90 -28.66 26.33
CA ASN A 53 -14.18 -29.93 25.65
C ASN A 53 -15.52 -29.80 24.92
N ASP A 54 -15.49 -29.31 23.68
CA ASP A 54 -16.69 -29.05 22.87
C ASP A 54 -17.31 -30.35 22.27
N MET A 55 -16.95 -31.52 22.81
CA MET A 55 -17.42 -32.84 22.37
C MET A 55 -18.43 -33.52 23.32
N ALA A 56 -18.85 -32.86 24.41
CA ALA A 56 -19.94 -33.36 25.25
C ALA A 56 -21.24 -32.65 24.89
N GLU A 57 -22.20 -33.40 24.36
CA GLU A 57 -23.58 -32.96 24.18
C GLU A 57 -24.17 -32.63 25.56
N GLU A 58 -24.55 -31.37 25.79
CA GLU A 58 -25.14 -30.96 27.07
C GLU A 58 -26.65 -31.24 27.12
N PRO A 59 -27.17 -31.69 28.27
CA PRO A 59 -28.56 -32.06 28.43
C PRO A 59 -29.44 -30.81 28.47
N VAL A 60 -30.50 -30.81 27.66
CA VAL A 60 -31.58 -29.81 27.71
C VAL A 60 -32.31 -29.93 29.05
N GLN A 61 -32.21 -28.90 29.90
CA GLN A 61 -33.13 -28.70 31.02
C GLN A 61 -34.09 -27.56 30.69
N ASP A 62 -35.30 -28.00 30.39
CA ASP A 62 -36.54 -27.24 30.27
C ASP A 62 -37.03 -26.83 31.68
N ILE A 63 -37.30 -25.55 31.89
CA ILE A 63 -38.17 -25.12 32.99
C ILE A 63 -38.98 -23.88 32.56
N SER A 64 -40.20 -24.14 32.10
CA SER A 64 -41.31 -23.21 32.11
C SER A 64 -42.07 -23.26 33.45
N ALA A 65 -42.50 -22.07 33.89
CA ALA A 65 -43.60 -21.73 34.81
C ALA A 65 -43.42 -21.91 36.34
N ALA A 66 -43.38 -20.77 37.05
CA ALA A 66 -44.42 -20.35 38.00
C ALA A 66 -44.15 -18.93 38.57
N ALA A 67 -45.19 -18.09 38.61
CA ALA A 67 -45.25 -16.78 39.29
C ALA A 67 -45.77 -16.93 40.75
N PRO A 68 -46.12 -15.86 41.48
CA PRO A 68 -45.28 -14.82 42.10
C PRO A 68 -45.50 -14.72 43.63
N VAL A 69 -44.66 -13.98 44.37
CA VAL A 69 -45.04 -13.48 45.71
C VAL A 69 -44.55 -12.04 45.92
N ALA A 70 -45.48 -11.21 46.37
CA ALA A 70 -45.37 -9.77 46.63
C ALA A 70 -44.54 -9.42 47.87
N ALA A 71 -43.98 -8.20 47.90
CA ALA A 71 -43.88 -7.40 49.11
C ALA A 71 -43.68 -5.91 48.78
N GLU A 72 -44.34 -5.10 49.58
CA GLU A 72 -44.67 -3.68 49.48
C GLU A 72 -43.70 -2.83 50.31
N ALA A 73 -43.42 -1.58 49.92
CA ALA A 73 -42.91 -0.55 50.84
C ALA A 73 -43.22 0.88 50.36
N ALA A 74 -43.81 1.65 51.26
CA ALA A 74 -44.29 3.04 51.15
C ALA A 74 -43.21 4.09 51.54
N PRO A 75 -43.48 5.41 51.42
CA PRO A 75 -42.47 6.48 51.21
C PRO A 75 -42.27 7.46 52.39
N VAL A 76 -41.22 8.30 52.30
CA VAL A 76 -40.96 9.53 53.10
C VAL A 76 -39.96 10.43 52.34
N SER A 77 -39.81 11.75 52.51
CA SER A 77 -40.67 12.94 52.67
C SER A 77 -39.72 14.17 52.68
N ALA A 78 -40.10 15.26 51.98
CA ALA A 78 -39.81 16.70 52.19
C ALA A 78 -38.37 17.32 52.22
N ALA A 79 -38.28 18.54 51.66
CA ALA A 79 -37.14 19.46 51.41
C ALA A 79 -36.75 20.35 52.65
N PRO A 80 -35.90 21.45 52.64
CA PRO A 80 -35.49 22.35 51.54
C PRO A 80 -34.06 23.03 51.53
N ALA A 81 -33.77 23.70 50.40
CA ALA A 81 -33.09 25.00 50.15
C ALA A 81 -31.57 25.32 50.40
N ALA A 82 -30.99 25.92 49.32
CA ALA A 82 -30.02 27.03 49.19
C ALA A 82 -28.48 26.78 49.17
N SER A 83 -27.81 27.11 48.04
CA SER A 83 -27.14 28.41 47.81
C SER A 83 -26.45 28.49 46.42
N HIS A 84 -26.22 29.73 45.97
CA HIS A 84 -25.83 30.20 44.63
C HIS A 84 -24.31 30.21 44.33
N SER A 85 -23.95 30.07 43.04
CA SER A 85 -22.98 30.89 42.24
C SER A 85 -22.52 30.06 41.01
N GLN A 86 -22.34 30.53 39.77
CA GLN A 86 -22.31 31.86 39.15
C GLN A 86 -22.48 31.71 37.61
N GLN A 87 -23.25 32.64 37.03
CA GLN A 87 -23.05 33.34 35.74
C GLN A 87 -23.10 32.59 34.40
N HIS A 88 -24.29 32.68 33.79
CA HIS A 88 -24.60 32.59 32.36
C HIS A 88 -24.04 33.80 31.59
N ARG A 89 -23.39 33.58 30.44
CA ARG A 89 -23.29 34.57 29.35
C ARG A 89 -24.28 34.21 28.25
N GLU A 90 -25.05 35.23 27.93
CA GLU A 90 -26.13 35.32 26.96
C GLU A 90 -25.72 34.89 25.54
N TRP A 91 -26.43 33.91 24.99
CA TRP A 91 -26.43 33.57 23.57
C TRP A 91 -27.83 33.83 23.03
N LYS A 92 -27.93 34.76 22.07
CA LYS A 92 -29.17 35.08 21.35
C LYS A 92 -29.44 34.01 20.28
N GLU A 93 -30.67 33.53 20.24
CA GLU A 93 -31.18 32.61 19.21
C GLU A 93 -31.18 33.27 17.82
N PRO A 94 -30.76 32.58 16.75
CA PRO A 94 -31.04 32.99 15.39
C PRO A 94 -32.48 32.63 14.97
N VAL A 95 -33.07 33.54 14.20
CA VAL A 95 -34.46 33.57 13.68
C VAL A 95 -34.79 32.32 12.84
N PRO A 96 -36.01 31.77 12.91
CA PRO A 96 -36.40 30.59 12.12
C PRO A 96 -36.52 30.91 10.62
N VAL A 97 -35.96 30.03 9.80
CA VAL A 97 -36.09 30.04 8.34
C VAL A 97 -37.38 29.28 7.96
N PRO A 98 -38.23 29.79 7.06
CA PRO A 98 -39.46 29.09 6.63
C PRO A 98 -39.14 27.80 5.86
N PRO A 99 -40.04 26.81 5.88
CA PRO A 99 -39.79 25.51 5.28
C PRO A 99 -39.77 25.63 3.75
N VAL A 100 -38.80 24.97 3.13
CA VAL A 100 -38.77 24.73 1.69
C VAL A 100 -39.46 23.40 1.49
N ASP A 101 -40.57 23.43 0.75
CA ASP A 101 -41.25 22.24 0.26
C ASP A 101 -40.23 21.40 -0.53
N HIS A 102 -39.97 20.18 -0.06
CA HIS A 102 -39.35 19.14 -0.86
C HIS A 102 -40.47 18.18 -1.21
N ASP A 103 -40.82 18.22 -2.49
CA ASP A 103 -41.71 17.27 -3.12
C ASP A 103 -41.21 15.84 -2.84
N ASP A 104 -42.12 15.04 -2.29
CA ASP A 104 -42.00 13.60 -2.19
C ASP A 104 -42.05 13.02 -3.62
N ASP A 105 -40.88 12.75 -4.20
CA ASP A 105 -40.75 11.79 -5.29
C ASP A 105 -40.29 10.46 -4.67
N ASP A 106 -41.29 9.59 -4.48
CA ASP A 106 -41.14 8.15 -4.31
C ASP A 106 -40.37 7.59 -5.51
N ASP A 107 -39.12 7.19 -5.31
CA ASP A 107 -38.47 6.17 -6.12
C ASP A 107 -37.87 5.12 -5.16
N ASP A 108 -38.65 4.05 -4.97
CA ASP A 108 -38.21 2.76 -4.44
C ASP A 108 -37.07 2.23 -5.32
N GLU A 109 -35.80 2.47 -4.93
CA GLU A 109 -34.68 1.65 -5.39
C GLU A 109 -34.54 0.47 -4.42
N ASP A 110 -35.05 -0.67 -4.87
CA ASP A 110 -34.80 -2.00 -4.31
C ASP A 110 -33.30 -2.21 -4.08
N ASP A 111 -32.86 -2.21 -2.82
CA ASP A 111 -31.56 -2.74 -2.40
C ASP A 111 -31.60 -4.27 -2.58
N ASP A 112 -31.26 -4.72 -3.80
CA ASP A 112 -30.93 -6.11 -4.08
C ASP A 112 -29.71 -6.53 -3.23
N ASP A 113 -29.99 -7.19 -2.11
CA ASP A 113 -29.04 -7.99 -1.32
C ASP A 113 -28.35 -9.02 -2.25
N GLU A 114 -27.17 -8.70 -2.78
CA GLU A 114 -26.34 -9.68 -3.48
C GLU A 114 -25.95 -10.83 -2.52
N PRO A 115 -26.27 -12.10 -2.83
CA PRO A 115 -25.82 -13.21 -2.03
C PRO A 115 -24.31 -13.37 -2.19
N ARG A 116 -23.58 -13.24 -1.08
CA ARG A 116 -22.17 -13.65 -0.95
C ARG A 116 -22.03 -15.12 -1.35
N SER A 117 -21.72 -15.34 -2.63
CA SER A 117 -21.50 -16.67 -3.18
C SER A 117 -20.22 -17.28 -2.61
N ASN A 118 -20.33 -18.50 -2.13
CA ASN A 118 -19.21 -19.30 -1.66
C ASN A 118 -18.19 -19.43 -2.81
N PHE A 119 -17.03 -18.80 -2.60
CA PHE A 119 -15.96 -18.69 -3.59
C PHE A 119 -15.33 -20.07 -3.84
N ASN A 120 -15.87 -20.79 -4.82
CA ASN A 120 -15.34 -22.07 -5.25
C ASN A 120 -13.97 -21.86 -5.93
N ARG A 121 -12.89 -22.29 -5.26
CA ARG A 121 -11.49 -22.26 -5.76
C ARG A 121 -11.32 -22.79 -7.19
N ASN A 122 -12.20 -23.66 -7.67
CA ASN A 122 -12.15 -24.20 -9.02
C ASN A 122 -12.63 -23.21 -10.10
N LEU A 123 -13.45 -22.21 -9.74
CA LEU A 123 -13.90 -21.15 -10.63
C LEU A 123 -12.79 -20.13 -10.88
N LEU A 124 -12.01 -19.77 -9.85
CA LEU A 124 -10.88 -18.85 -9.99
C LEU A 124 -9.74 -19.43 -10.86
N ILE A 125 -9.44 -20.72 -10.69
CA ILE A 125 -8.45 -21.44 -11.51
C ILE A 125 -8.93 -21.56 -12.96
N GLY A 126 -10.23 -21.80 -13.18
CA GLY A 126 -10.83 -21.81 -14.52
C GLY A 126 -10.81 -20.44 -15.21
N VAL A 127 -11.08 -19.36 -14.48
CA VAL A 127 -11.05 -17.98 -15.02
C VAL A 127 -9.61 -17.55 -15.32
N LEU A 128 -8.63 -17.87 -14.47
CA LEU A 128 -7.21 -17.59 -14.75
C LEU A 128 -6.68 -18.39 -15.95
N ALA A 129 -7.08 -19.65 -16.11
CA ALA A 129 -6.73 -20.45 -17.28
C ALA A 129 -7.39 -19.93 -18.57
N ALA A 130 -8.64 -19.45 -18.49
CA ALA A 130 -9.33 -18.83 -19.61
C ALA A 130 -8.74 -17.47 -20.01
N VAL A 131 -8.32 -16.65 -19.04
CA VAL A 131 -7.63 -15.36 -19.28
C VAL A 131 -6.25 -15.58 -19.88
N LEU A 132 -5.51 -16.62 -19.48
CA LEU A 132 -4.25 -17.01 -20.09
C LEU A 132 -4.43 -17.58 -21.50
N LEU A 133 -5.50 -18.33 -21.77
CA LEU A 133 -5.82 -18.84 -23.10
C LEU A 133 -6.29 -17.73 -24.06
N ILE A 134 -7.12 -16.79 -23.59
CA ILE A 134 -7.60 -15.64 -24.38
C ILE A 134 -6.47 -14.62 -24.59
N GLY A 135 -5.62 -14.39 -23.58
CA GLY A 135 -4.41 -13.58 -23.69
C GLY A 135 -3.37 -14.19 -24.63
N GLY A 136 -3.20 -15.51 -24.61
CA GLY A 136 -2.35 -16.25 -25.55
C GLY A 136 -2.87 -16.23 -26.99
N LEU A 137 -4.20 -16.32 -27.18
CA LEU A 137 -4.85 -16.20 -28.49
C LEU A 137 -4.83 -14.77 -29.06
N MET A 138 -4.84 -13.73 -28.21
CA MET A 138 -4.63 -12.35 -28.64
C MET A 138 -3.16 -12.08 -29.03
N LEU A 139 -2.19 -12.65 -28.32
CA LEU A 139 -0.77 -12.54 -28.65
C LEU A 139 -0.39 -13.28 -29.94
N MET A 140 -1.03 -14.42 -30.24
CA MET A 140 -0.82 -15.11 -31.53
C MET A 140 -1.52 -14.46 -32.72
N ARG A 141 -2.38 -13.45 -32.51
CA ARG A 141 -3.01 -12.67 -33.58
C ARG A 141 -2.25 -11.39 -33.97
N GLN A 142 -1.15 -11.08 -33.28
CA GLN A 142 -0.28 -9.93 -33.60
C GLN A 142 1.07 -10.31 -34.24
N CYS A 143 1.33 -11.60 -34.42
CA CYS A 143 2.48 -12.10 -35.17
C CYS A 143 2.01 -12.68 -36.51
N GLY A 144 1.52 -11.83 -37.41
CA GLY A 144 1.03 -12.28 -38.70
C GLY A 144 0.56 -11.17 -39.61
N ASP A 145 1.44 -10.23 -39.96
CA ASP A 145 1.35 -9.61 -41.28
C ASP A 145 2.75 -9.26 -41.79
N GLY A 146 3.21 -10.03 -42.77
CA GLY A 146 4.37 -9.71 -43.58
C GLY A 146 3.94 -8.73 -44.66
N GLY A 147 4.16 -7.44 -44.41
CA GLY A 147 3.95 -6.37 -45.37
C GLY A 147 5.27 -5.66 -45.68
N ASN A 148 5.73 -5.82 -46.93
CA ASN A 148 6.84 -5.21 -47.67
C ASN A 148 7.74 -4.12 -47.03
N PRO A 149 9.05 -4.11 -47.38
CA PRO A 149 9.95 -3.03 -46.99
C PRO A 149 9.46 -1.69 -47.54
N VAL A 150 9.05 -0.80 -46.63
CA VAL A 150 8.79 0.60 -46.96
C VAL A 150 10.15 1.24 -47.21
N GLU A 151 10.36 1.70 -48.44
CA GLU A 151 11.50 2.53 -48.83
C GLU A 151 11.66 3.71 -47.87
N PRO A 152 12.89 4.14 -47.55
CA PRO A 152 13.12 5.26 -46.65
C PRO A 152 12.51 6.53 -47.25
N VAL A 153 11.44 7.02 -46.60
CA VAL A 153 10.90 8.36 -46.83
C VAL A 153 12.03 9.36 -46.60
N PRO A 154 12.21 10.38 -47.46
CA PRO A 154 13.29 11.34 -47.33
C PRO A 154 13.18 11.98 -45.95
N THR A 155 14.27 11.90 -45.18
CA THR A 155 14.48 12.79 -44.05
C THR A 155 14.46 14.20 -44.61
N ASP A 156 13.32 14.87 -44.50
CA ASP A 156 13.30 16.31 -44.60
C ASP A 156 14.02 16.80 -43.35
N SER A 157 15.33 16.90 -43.49
CA SER A 157 16.25 17.53 -42.57
C SER A 157 15.86 19.00 -42.50
N THR A 158 14.76 19.29 -41.80
CA THR A 158 14.60 20.60 -41.19
C THR A 158 15.61 20.60 -40.07
N SER A 159 16.83 21.01 -40.41
CA SER A 159 17.88 21.33 -39.47
C SER A 159 17.27 22.17 -38.36
N VAL A 160 17.06 21.57 -37.19
CA VAL A 160 16.93 22.32 -35.95
C VAL A 160 18.29 22.94 -35.75
N GLN A 161 18.45 24.19 -36.21
CA GLN A 161 19.58 25.01 -35.83
C GLN A 161 19.47 25.20 -34.32
N ALA A 162 20.22 24.39 -33.58
CA ALA A 162 20.49 24.64 -32.18
C ALA A 162 21.22 25.99 -32.11
N ALA A 163 20.48 27.04 -31.75
CA ALA A 163 21.09 28.29 -31.36
C ALA A 163 21.96 28.01 -30.11
N THR A 164 23.25 28.26 -30.22
CA THR A 164 24.22 28.25 -29.12
C THR A 164 23.65 28.99 -27.91
N PRO A 165 23.85 28.52 -26.66
CA PRO A 165 23.20 29.13 -25.50
C PRO A 165 23.76 30.53 -25.26
N ALA A 166 23.01 31.55 -25.69
CA ALA A 166 23.16 32.94 -25.30
C ALA A 166 22.72 33.19 -23.83
N THR A 167 22.80 32.18 -22.97
CA THR A 167 22.28 32.19 -21.60
C THR A 167 23.03 33.19 -20.72
N GLY A 168 24.36 33.33 -20.89
CA GLY A 168 25.18 34.27 -20.12
C GLY A 168 24.83 35.74 -20.34
N GLU A 169 24.63 36.16 -21.59
CA GLU A 169 24.21 37.54 -21.90
C GLU A 169 22.74 37.77 -21.50
N ALA A 170 21.86 36.81 -21.81
CA ALA A 170 20.44 36.93 -21.52
C ALA A 170 20.15 37.03 -20.02
N ILE A 171 20.79 36.21 -19.17
CA ILE A 171 20.60 36.25 -17.70
C ILE A 171 21.11 37.56 -17.10
N THR A 172 22.16 38.13 -17.67
CA THR A 172 22.71 39.42 -17.23
C THR A 172 21.71 40.55 -17.53
N ILE A 173 21.27 40.67 -18.80
CA ILE A 173 20.27 41.68 -19.20
C ILE A 173 18.99 41.53 -18.39
N PHE A 174 18.51 40.29 -18.23
CA PHE A 174 17.33 39.97 -17.45
C PHE A 174 17.44 40.45 -15.99
N THR A 175 18.53 40.08 -15.32
CA THR A 175 18.78 40.43 -13.92
C THR A 175 18.90 41.94 -13.74
N ASP A 176 19.64 42.61 -14.62
CA ASP A 176 19.85 44.06 -14.57
C ASP A 176 18.54 44.82 -14.77
N GLU A 177 17.70 44.40 -15.73
CA GLU A 177 16.43 45.07 -15.99
C GLU A 177 15.43 44.84 -14.85
N LEU A 178 15.36 43.64 -14.27
CA LEU A 178 14.50 43.39 -13.11
C LEU A 178 14.94 44.22 -11.90
N ASN A 179 16.24 44.35 -11.66
CA ASN A 179 16.76 45.20 -10.57
C ASN A 179 16.48 46.68 -10.84
N ARG A 180 16.71 47.17 -12.06
CA ARG A 180 16.43 48.56 -12.47
C ARG A 180 14.96 48.95 -12.24
N ASN A 181 14.05 48.02 -12.45
CA ASN A 181 12.60 48.23 -12.29
C ASN A 181 12.08 47.84 -10.89
N ASN A 182 12.94 47.43 -9.94
CA ASN A 182 12.56 46.91 -8.62
C ASN A 182 11.58 45.71 -8.68
N LEU A 183 11.74 44.85 -9.68
CA LEU A 183 10.85 43.72 -9.97
C LEU A 183 11.41 42.35 -9.52
N MET A 184 12.65 42.26 -9.05
CA MET A 184 13.24 41.00 -8.56
C MET A 184 12.47 40.47 -7.35
N GLY A 185 12.11 41.36 -6.42
CA GLY A 185 11.48 41.01 -5.14
C GLY A 185 12.49 40.59 -4.08
N ASP A 186 12.14 40.79 -2.81
CA ASP A 186 13.06 40.54 -1.69
C ASP A 186 13.43 39.06 -1.57
N GLY A 187 14.74 38.78 -1.63
CA GLY A 187 15.31 37.43 -1.46
C GLY A 187 15.16 36.50 -2.66
N ALA A 188 14.47 36.91 -3.73
CA ALA A 188 14.36 36.11 -4.94
C ALA A 188 15.65 36.18 -5.77
N SER A 189 15.94 35.10 -6.49
CA SER A 189 17.10 35.00 -7.39
C SER A 189 16.63 34.81 -8.83
N ALA A 190 17.39 35.33 -9.79
CA ALA A 190 17.24 34.95 -11.20
C ALA A 190 17.73 33.51 -11.37
N GLY A 191 16.84 32.60 -11.75
CA GLY A 191 17.18 31.19 -11.99
C GLY A 191 17.67 30.92 -13.40
N ALA A 192 17.03 31.54 -14.39
CA ALA A 192 17.20 31.20 -15.80
C ALA A 192 16.75 32.35 -16.70
N ALA A 193 17.40 32.53 -17.85
CA ALA A 193 16.90 33.41 -18.90
C ALA A 193 17.39 32.94 -20.27
N VAL A 194 16.53 33.11 -21.27
CA VAL A 194 16.78 32.71 -22.66
C VAL A 194 16.34 33.83 -23.60
N ARG A 195 17.10 34.04 -24.67
CA ARG A 195 16.84 35.07 -25.67
C ARG A 195 16.09 34.48 -26.85
N PHE A 196 15.11 35.24 -27.35
CA PHE A 196 14.37 35.00 -28.58
C PHE A 196 14.74 36.12 -29.54
N PRO A 197 15.73 35.91 -30.43
CA PRO A 197 16.21 36.96 -31.31
C PRO A 197 15.09 37.44 -32.23
N GLY A 198 14.92 38.76 -32.31
CA GLY A 198 14.05 39.41 -33.27
C GLY A 198 14.65 39.39 -34.68
N ASN A 199 13.82 39.60 -35.70
CA ASN A 199 14.25 39.69 -37.10
C ASN A 199 14.29 41.14 -37.64
N GLY A 200 14.10 42.15 -36.78
CA GLY A 200 14.09 43.55 -37.16
C GLY A 200 12.86 44.29 -36.62
N ALA A 201 12.25 45.15 -37.43
CA ALA A 201 11.14 46.01 -37.02
C ALA A 201 9.85 45.24 -36.69
N ASP A 202 9.65 44.05 -37.29
CA ASP A 202 8.38 43.31 -37.20
C ASP A 202 8.31 42.36 -36.00
N VAL A 203 9.45 41.77 -35.59
CA VAL A 203 9.54 40.91 -34.41
C VAL A 203 10.61 41.48 -33.48
N PRO A 204 10.22 42.08 -32.33
CA PRO A 204 11.19 42.61 -31.38
C PRO A 204 12.02 41.48 -30.75
N ASP A 205 13.26 41.79 -30.43
CA ASP A 205 14.11 40.94 -29.60
C ASP A 205 13.46 40.78 -28.22
N ARG A 206 13.39 39.54 -27.73
CA ARG A 206 12.74 39.22 -26.45
C ARG A 206 13.66 38.39 -25.58
N ILE A 207 13.55 38.55 -24.27
CA ILE A 207 14.18 37.68 -23.29
C ILE A 207 13.08 37.17 -22.37
N ALA A 208 12.95 35.86 -22.19
CA ALA A 208 12.12 35.31 -21.13
C ALA A 208 13.03 34.74 -20.05
N GLY A 209 12.68 34.99 -18.79
CA GLY A 209 13.45 34.47 -17.67
C GLY A 209 12.58 34.17 -16.46
N VAL A 210 13.13 33.37 -15.57
CA VAL A 210 12.46 32.85 -14.39
C VAL A 210 13.20 33.35 -13.16
N THR A 211 12.48 33.95 -12.21
CA THR A 211 12.96 34.18 -10.85
C THR A 211 12.34 33.16 -9.92
N TYR A 212 13.01 32.86 -8.82
CA TYR A 212 12.48 31.99 -7.79
C TYR A 212 12.90 32.42 -6.39
N LEU A 213 12.04 32.12 -5.43
CA LEU A 213 12.34 32.20 -4.00
C LEU A 213 12.13 30.80 -3.42
N SER A 214 13.17 30.28 -2.77
CA SER A 214 13.13 29.00 -2.05
C SER A 214 13.13 29.27 -0.57
N ASN A 215 12.08 28.85 0.13
CA ASN A 215 11.96 29.05 1.56
C ASN A 215 11.23 27.87 2.22
N SER A 216 11.79 27.35 3.30
CA SER A 216 11.18 26.26 4.09
C SER A 216 10.15 26.75 5.10
N THR A 217 10.18 28.03 5.48
CA THR A 217 9.26 28.67 6.45
C THR A 217 8.21 29.57 5.79
N SER A 218 8.45 30.05 4.57
CA SER A 218 7.48 30.77 3.74
C SER A 218 7.05 29.94 2.52
N ARG A 219 6.10 30.45 1.73
CA ARG A 219 5.67 29.78 0.49
C ARG A 219 6.72 30.01 -0.60
N SER A 220 7.49 28.98 -0.94
CA SER A 220 8.35 29.03 -2.14
C SER A 220 7.52 29.35 -3.38
N PHE A 221 8.10 30.06 -4.33
CA PHE A 221 7.45 30.35 -5.60
C PHE A 221 8.48 30.59 -6.70
N PHE A 222 8.01 30.53 -7.94
CA PHE A 222 8.73 31.08 -9.08
C PHE A 222 7.84 31.99 -9.91
N LYS A 223 8.45 32.86 -10.69
CA LYS A 223 7.77 33.81 -11.56
C LYS A 223 8.51 33.95 -12.88
N VAL A 224 7.78 33.97 -13.98
CA VAL A 224 8.34 34.22 -15.30
C VAL A 224 8.13 35.67 -15.68
N TYR A 225 9.12 36.27 -16.32
CA TYR A 225 9.03 37.60 -16.90
C TYR A 225 9.42 37.53 -18.38
N THR A 226 8.72 38.30 -19.20
CA THR A 226 9.06 38.52 -20.62
C THR A 226 9.52 39.96 -20.79
N LEU A 227 10.76 40.13 -21.24
CA LEU A 227 11.35 41.41 -21.65
C LEU A 227 11.20 41.54 -23.16
N THR A 228 10.65 42.66 -23.61
CA THR A 228 10.50 42.98 -25.05
C THR A 228 11.25 44.25 -25.39
N ARG A 229 12.15 44.18 -26.36
CA ARG A 229 12.99 45.31 -26.76
C ARG A 229 12.17 46.34 -27.53
N SER A 230 12.23 47.60 -27.08
CA SER A 230 11.67 48.76 -27.78
C SER A 230 12.76 49.83 -27.91
N GLY A 231 13.43 49.86 -29.06
CA GLY A 231 14.62 50.70 -29.27
C GLY A 231 15.78 50.30 -28.34
N SER A 232 16.14 51.20 -27.42
CA SER A 232 17.22 50.98 -26.43
C SER A 232 16.72 50.54 -25.05
N ILE A 233 15.42 50.41 -24.85
CA ILE A 233 14.82 50.01 -23.58
C ILE A 233 14.19 48.61 -23.67
N TRP A 234 14.09 47.95 -22.52
CA TRP A 234 13.38 46.68 -22.36
C TRP A 234 12.10 46.90 -21.59
N ASN A 235 10.96 46.59 -22.20
CA ASN A 235 9.68 46.57 -21.51
C ASN A 235 9.54 45.25 -20.78
N VAL A 236 9.33 45.28 -19.46
CA VAL A 236 9.24 44.10 -18.60
C VAL A 236 7.79 43.74 -18.34
N GLU A 237 7.39 42.52 -18.66
CA GLU A 237 6.05 42.01 -18.36
C GLU A 237 6.10 40.76 -17.45
N PRO A 238 5.51 40.82 -16.25
CA PRO A 238 5.44 39.67 -15.35
C PRO A 238 4.28 38.71 -15.66
N ALA A 239 4.51 37.40 -15.54
CA ALA A 239 3.46 36.40 -15.41
C ALA A 239 2.99 36.27 -13.94
N PRO A 240 1.78 35.72 -13.69
CA PRO A 240 1.35 35.37 -12.33
C PRO A 240 2.34 34.40 -11.65
N PRO A 241 2.65 34.59 -10.35
CA PRO A 241 3.57 33.71 -9.64
C PRO A 241 2.97 32.30 -9.47
N LYS A 242 3.84 31.28 -9.50
CA LYS A 242 3.50 29.89 -9.21
C LYS A 242 4.02 29.53 -7.82
N TYR A 243 3.09 29.35 -6.87
CA TYR A 243 3.41 28.98 -5.49
C TYR A 243 3.56 27.47 -5.31
N LEU A 244 4.53 27.08 -4.50
CA LEU A 244 4.88 25.70 -4.17
C LEU A 244 4.74 25.50 -2.66
N ASN A 245 3.51 25.18 -2.22
CA ASN A 245 3.19 25.07 -0.80
C ASN A 245 3.93 23.90 -0.15
N GLY A 246 4.65 24.18 0.96
CA GLY A 246 5.33 23.17 1.75
C GLY A 246 6.54 22.52 1.06
N ARG A 247 7.07 23.14 0.00
CA ARG A 247 8.20 22.61 -0.77
C ARG A 247 9.24 23.70 -0.96
N THR A 248 10.51 23.32 -0.92
CA THR A 248 11.60 24.15 -1.41
C THR A 248 11.80 23.91 -2.90
N ILE A 249 12.46 24.84 -3.58
CA ILE A 249 12.77 24.75 -5.00
C ILE A 249 14.29 24.90 -5.20
N SER A 250 14.83 24.09 -6.11
CA SER A 250 16.17 24.24 -6.67
C SER A 250 16.08 24.22 -8.19
N MET A 251 16.56 25.29 -8.83
CA MET A 251 16.73 25.36 -10.30
C MET A 251 18.18 25.09 -10.72
N ASP A 252 19.02 24.60 -9.81
CA ASP A 252 20.41 24.28 -10.11
C ASP A 252 20.50 23.01 -10.97
N ASN A 253 21.18 23.12 -12.12
CA ASN A 253 21.34 22.02 -13.06
C ASN A 253 22.14 20.85 -12.50
N ASN A 254 23.05 21.08 -11.54
CA ASN A 254 23.75 19.99 -10.87
C ASN A 254 22.77 19.16 -10.03
N SER A 255 21.83 19.82 -9.36
CA SER A 255 20.75 19.18 -8.60
C SER A 255 19.80 18.36 -9.49
N LEU A 256 19.56 18.81 -10.72
CA LEU A 256 18.75 18.12 -11.75
C LEU A 256 19.51 17.06 -12.54
N ILE A 257 20.85 17.03 -12.43
CA ILE A 257 21.74 16.18 -13.24
C ILE A 257 21.39 16.33 -14.74
N ALA A 258 21.12 17.56 -15.16
CA ALA A 258 20.77 17.92 -16.53
C ALA A 258 21.97 18.53 -17.25
N ASP A 259 22.01 18.43 -18.58
CA ASP A 259 22.98 19.20 -19.38
C ASP A 259 22.61 20.69 -19.31
N ILE A 260 23.53 21.49 -18.78
CA ILE A 260 23.37 22.95 -18.64
C ILE A 260 23.13 23.67 -19.97
N ASN A 261 23.52 23.05 -21.10
CA ASN A 261 23.27 23.60 -22.43
C ASN A 261 21.86 23.28 -22.94
N GLN A 262 21.14 22.37 -22.29
CA GLN A 262 19.81 21.93 -22.69
C GLN A 262 18.71 22.51 -21.80
N VAL A 263 19.01 22.86 -20.55
CA VAL A 263 18.01 23.38 -19.59
C VAL A 263 18.62 24.55 -18.82
N PRO A 264 18.01 25.76 -18.84
CA PRO A 264 16.86 26.20 -19.64
C PRO A 264 17.21 26.44 -21.12
N ARG A 265 16.21 26.41 -22.02
CA ARG A 265 16.40 26.87 -23.42
C ARG A 265 15.11 27.41 -24.06
N ALA A 266 15.27 28.21 -25.10
CA ALA A 266 14.18 28.63 -25.97
C ALA A 266 13.78 27.48 -26.89
N VAL A 267 12.49 27.21 -27.02
CA VAL A 267 11.94 26.15 -27.87
C VAL A 267 10.70 26.64 -28.61
N LYS A 268 10.40 26.05 -29.76
CA LYS A 268 9.14 26.27 -30.46
C LYS A 268 8.27 25.02 -30.32
N VAL A 269 7.12 25.14 -29.67
CA VAL A 269 6.20 24.03 -29.43
C VAL A 269 4.83 24.42 -29.98
N ASN A 270 4.31 23.61 -30.90
CA ASN A 270 3.04 23.89 -31.58
C ASN A 270 2.98 25.30 -32.21
N GLY A 271 4.10 25.74 -32.81
CA GLY A 271 4.23 27.06 -33.43
C GLY A 271 4.55 28.21 -32.47
N ASN A 272 4.32 28.04 -31.16
CA ASN A 272 4.53 29.07 -30.15
C ASN A 272 5.95 29.08 -29.60
N ASP A 273 6.47 30.28 -29.34
CA ASP A 273 7.76 30.46 -28.69
C ASP A 273 7.61 30.24 -27.18
N CYS A 274 8.36 29.29 -26.64
CA CYS A 274 8.28 28.91 -25.24
C CYS A 274 9.66 28.94 -24.59
N ILE A 275 9.71 29.34 -23.32
CA ILE A 275 10.84 29.01 -22.46
C ILE A 275 10.59 27.63 -21.84
N TYR A 276 11.54 26.73 -22.01
CA TYR A 276 11.60 25.44 -21.34
C TYR A 276 12.60 25.51 -20.17
N PHE A 277 12.18 25.09 -18.99
CA PHE A 277 13.03 24.96 -17.81
C PHE A 277 12.54 23.82 -16.90
N ALA A 278 13.36 23.41 -15.94
CA ALA A 278 12.98 22.41 -14.95
C ALA A 278 13.44 22.83 -13.55
N TYR A 279 12.83 22.26 -12.52
CA TYR A 279 13.26 22.46 -11.14
C TYR A 279 13.04 21.21 -10.28
N LEU A 280 13.83 21.10 -9.23
CA LEU A 280 13.76 20.05 -8.22
C LEU A 280 13.08 20.60 -6.96
N ASN A 281 12.07 19.90 -6.47
CA ASN A 281 11.66 19.96 -5.08
C ASN A 281 12.42 18.87 -4.31
N PRO A 282 13.49 19.22 -3.57
CA PRO A 282 14.22 18.24 -2.79
C PRO A 282 13.31 17.69 -1.67
N PRO A 283 13.62 16.50 -1.15
CA PRO A 283 12.85 15.91 -0.06
C PRO A 283 12.83 16.81 1.17
N VAL A 284 11.68 16.85 1.85
CA VAL A 284 11.46 17.68 3.03
C VAL A 284 11.90 16.90 4.29
N GLY A 285 12.77 17.49 5.11
CA GLY A 285 13.21 16.91 6.40
C GLY A 285 14.70 16.59 6.49
N SER A 286 15.19 16.37 7.72
CA SER A 286 16.62 16.30 8.07
C SER A 286 17.40 15.13 7.46
N SER A 287 16.72 14.11 6.95
CA SER A 287 17.37 12.90 6.43
C SER A 287 17.45 12.85 4.91
N GLY A 288 16.63 13.60 4.16
CA GLY A 288 16.66 13.75 2.68
C GLY A 288 16.96 12.48 1.86
N GLY A 289 16.70 11.32 2.46
CA GLY A 289 17.41 10.09 2.16
C GLY A 289 16.57 9.16 1.33
N GLU A 290 17.11 7.97 1.08
CA GLU A 290 16.38 6.92 0.38
C GLU A 290 15.00 6.67 1.02
N GLY A 291 13.96 6.59 0.19
CA GLY A 291 12.57 6.45 0.61
C GLY A 291 11.82 7.75 0.90
N SER A 292 12.49 8.90 1.00
CA SER A 292 11.81 10.21 1.10
C SER A 292 11.25 10.65 -0.24
N ASN A 293 10.11 11.36 -0.26
CA ASN A 293 9.51 11.82 -1.52
C ASN A 293 10.16 13.10 -2.01
N SER A 294 10.42 13.16 -3.32
CA SER A 294 10.94 14.33 -4.02
C SER A 294 10.20 14.48 -5.35
N ARG A 295 10.26 15.69 -5.94
CA ARG A 295 9.65 15.94 -7.25
C ARG A 295 10.60 16.66 -8.18
N VAL A 296 10.63 16.25 -9.44
CA VAL A 296 11.17 17.06 -10.54
C VAL A 296 10.00 17.55 -11.38
N SER A 297 9.98 18.85 -11.66
CA SER A 297 8.94 19.50 -12.46
C SER A 297 9.57 20.08 -13.71
N LEU A 298 9.03 19.72 -14.87
CA LEU A 298 9.40 20.29 -16.15
C LEU A 298 8.34 21.32 -16.55
N CYS A 299 8.76 22.49 -17.00
CA CYS A 299 7.88 23.61 -17.27
C CYS A 299 8.09 24.17 -18.67
N LEU A 300 6.98 24.41 -19.36
CA LEU A 300 6.91 25.26 -20.54
C LEU A 300 6.11 26.50 -20.19
N TYR A 301 6.62 27.65 -20.61
CA TYR A 301 5.87 28.89 -20.61
C TYR A 301 5.85 29.49 -22.01
N ASP A 302 4.65 29.56 -22.60
CA ASP A 302 4.39 30.21 -23.87
C ASP A 302 4.43 31.73 -23.68
N ILE A 303 5.41 32.38 -24.31
CA ILE A 303 5.66 33.82 -24.10
C ILE A 303 4.62 34.70 -24.82
N ASN A 304 3.93 34.17 -25.83
CA ASN A 304 2.92 34.89 -26.60
C ASN A 304 1.57 34.82 -25.89
N ASN A 305 1.17 33.60 -25.51
CA ASN A 305 -0.14 33.31 -24.93
C ASN A 305 -0.14 33.39 -23.40
N LYS A 306 1.02 33.57 -22.77
CA LYS A 306 1.23 33.66 -21.31
C LYS A 306 0.71 32.42 -20.58
N LYS A 307 0.85 31.26 -21.22
CA LYS A 307 0.30 29.98 -20.75
C LYS A 307 1.41 29.11 -20.19
N PHE A 308 1.18 28.57 -18.99
CA PHE A 308 2.04 27.54 -18.39
C PHE A 308 1.53 26.14 -18.69
N THR A 309 2.47 25.26 -19.01
CA THR A 309 2.28 23.80 -18.98
C THR A 309 3.36 23.20 -18.09
N THR A 310 3.00 22.21 -17.27
CA THR A 310 3.93 21.55 -16.35
C THR A 310 3.70 20.06 -16.36
N LEU A 311 4.80 19.29 -16.32
CA LEU A 311 4.81 17.85 -16.17
C LEU A 311 5.68 17.51 -14.95
N ASP A 312 5.06 16.86 -13.96
CA ASP A 312 5.64 16.55 -12.67
C ASP A 312 5.97 15.07 -12.55
N TYR A 313 7.16 14.76 -12.10
CA TYR A 313 7.60 13.42 -11.70
C TYR A 313 7.80 13.43 -10.19
N ASP A 314 6.93 12.75 -9.47
CA ASP A 314 6.93 12.67 -8.00
C ASP A 314 7.11 11.22 -7.57
N GLY A 315 7.94 10.98 -6.56
CA GLY A 315 8.16 9.64 -6.05
C GLY A 315 9.30 9.56 -5.04
N PRO A 316 9.54 8.35 -4.50
CA PRO A 316 10.61 8.15 -3.54
C PRO A 316 11.98 8.36 -4.17
N VAL A 317 12.88 8.94 -3.38
CA VAL A 317 14.31 8.99 -3.70
C VAL A 317 14.89 7.58 -3.57
N LYS A 318 15.67 7.18 -4.55
CA LYS A 318 16.37 5.90 -4.61
C LYS A 318 17.84 6.12 -4.90
N THR A 319 18.68 5.21 -4.39
CA THR A 319 20.13 5.26 -4.57
C THR A 319 20.57 4.11 -5.48
N LYS A 320 21.30 4.41 -6.55
CA LYS A 320 21.92 3.42 -7.45
C LYS A 320 23.25 3.96 -7.92
N ASP A 321 24.29 3.15 -7.87
CA ASP A 321 25.65 3.52 -8.27
C ASP A 321 26.16 4.81 -7.61
N GLY A 322 25.82 5.02 -6.34
CA GLY A 322 26.19 6.21 -5.57
C GLY A 322 25.46 7.50 -5.97
N ARG A 323 24.43 7.42 -6.83
CA ARG A 323 23.62 8.56 -7.27
C ARG A 323 22.18 8.43 -6.77
N GLN A 324 21.62 9.57 -6.37
CA GLN A 324 20.23 9.68 -5.96
C GLN A 324 19.34 10.19 -7.09
N TYR A 325 18.25 9.49 -7.36
CA TYR A 325 17.24 9.82 -8.35
C TYR A 325 15.84 9.71 -7.76
N ILE A 326 14.87 10.26 -8.48
CA ILE A 326 13.45 10.14 -8.18
C ILE A 326 12.91 8.99 -8.99
N TYR A 327 12.34 8.02 -8.29
CA TYR A 327 11.68 6.87 -8.89
C TYR A 327 10.18 7.19 -9.02
N GLY A 328 9.70 7.44 -10.24
CA GLY A 328 8.32 7.85 -10.42
C GLY A 328 7.87 7.93 -11.87
N LYS A 329 6.57 8.04 -12.06
CA LYS A 329 5.90 8.24 -13.36
C LYS A 329 5.38 9.68 -13.42
N PRO A 330 5.10 10.22 -14.64
CA PRO A 330 4.48 11.53 -14.74
C PRO A 330 3.12 11.54 -14.02
N LEU A 331 2.86 12.58 -13.23
CA LEU A 331 1.58 12.76 -12.51
C LEU A 331 0.44 13.16 -13.45
N GLN A 332 0.75 13.94 -14.49
CA GLN A 332 -0.23 14.39 -15.46
C GLN A 332 -0.38 13.37 -16.61
N THR A 333 -1.62 13.17 -17.05
CA THR A 333 -1.91 12.46 -18.30
C THR A 333 -1.39 13.26 -19.49
N VAL A 334 -0.56 12.63 -20.32
CA VAL A 334 0.05 13.29 -21.48
C VAL A 334 -0.93 13.31 -22.66
N ASN A 335 -1.67 14.40 -22.79
CA ASN A 335 -2.73 14.55 -23.80
C ASN A 335 -2.58 15.78 -24.72
N SER A 336 -1.56 16.62 -24.53
CA SER A 336 -1.30 17.81 -25.36
C SER A 336 0.08 17.76 -26.04
N PRO A 337 0.31 18.50 -27.13
CA PRO A 337 1.63 18.62 -27.74
C PRO A 337 2.70 19.13 -26.75
N GLU A 338 2.34 20.06 -25.88
CA GLU A 338 3.24 20.60 -24.86
C GLU A 338 3.62 19.56 -23.81
N LEU A 339 2.65 18.75 -23.33
CA LEU A 339 2.94 17.66 -22.39
C LEU A 339 3.77 16.54 -23.04
N ARG A 340 3.56 16.24 -24.33
CA ARG A 340 4.38 15.26 -25.07
C ARG A 340 5.83 15.74 -25.20
N PHE A 341 6.03 17.02 -25.51
CA PHE A 341 7.36 17.63 -25.51
C PHE A 341 8.02 17.49 -24.14
N LEU A 342 7.32 17.86 -23.06
CA LEU A 342 7.86 17.74 -21.70
C LEU A 342 8.20 16.27 -21.33
N GLN A 343 7.38 15.31 -21.75
CA GLN A 343 7.65 13.89 -21.50
C GLN A 343 8.91 13.40 -22.22
N GLN A 344 9.14 13.86 -23.45
CA GLN A 344 10.37 13.55 -24.20
C GLN A 344 11.60 14.15 -23.52
N GLU A 345 11.50 15.41 -23.06
CA GLU A 345 12.59 16.08 -22.36
C GLU A 345 12.92 15.47 -21.00
N ALA A 346 11.93 14.85 -20.33
CA ALA A 346 12.14 14.22 -19.04
C ALA A 346 13.22 13.12 -19.08
N ALA A 347 13.41 12.44 -20.21
CA ALA A 347 14.47 11.46 -20.40
C ALA A 347 15.89 12.06 -20.34
N SER A 348 16.04 13.37 -20.58
CA SER A 348 17.33 14.08 -20.47
C SER A 348 17.66 14.49 -19.03
N ILE A 349 16.67 14.50 -18.13
CA ILE A 349 16.84 14.86 -16.73
C ILE A 349 17.22 13.61 -15.93
N LYS A 350 18.53 13.37 -15.76
CA LYS A 350 19.03 12.14 -15.11
C LYS A 350 18.66 12.02 -13.63
N LYS A 351 18.08 13.06 -13.02
CA LYS A 351 17.45 13.00 -11.70
C LYS A 351 16.15 12.19 -11.71
N ILE A 352 15.50 12.01 -12.86
CA ILE A 352 14.33 11.14 -13.03
C ILE A 352 14.83 9.77 -13.50
N TYR A 353 14.42 8.71 -12.80
CA TYR A 353 14.71 7.36 -13.21
C TYR A 353 13.50 6.70 -13.85
N PHE A 354 13.70 6.18 -15.06
CA PHE A 354 12.71 5.42 -15.80
C PHE A 354 13.08 3.94 -15.69
N PRO A 355 12.31 3.14 -14.95
CA PRO A 355 12.60 1.72 -14.77
C PRO A 355 12.47 0.99 -16.11
N THR A 356 13.36 0.03 -16.33
CA THR A 356 13.26 -0.87 -17.49
C THR A 356 12.11 -1.86 -17.31
N GLU A 357 11.62 -2.47 -18.39
CA GLU A 357 10.60 -3.54 -18.30
C GLU A 357 11.06 -4.70 -17.42
N GLU A 358 12.35 -5.05 -17.48
CA GLU A 358 12.95 -6.09 -16.65
C GLU A 358 12.90 -5.72 -15.16
N GLU A 359 13.23 -4.47 -14.81
CA GLU A 359 13.17 -3.99 -13.43
C GLU A 359 11.73 -3.93 -12.90
N LEU A 360 10.77 -3.50 -13.72
CA LEU A 360 9.35 -3.50 -13.36
C LEU A 360 8.85 -4.92 -13.11
N LYS A 361 9.25 -5.87 -13.95
CA LYS A 361 8.90 -7.27 -13.79
C LYS A 361 9.49 -7.84 -12.49
N ALA A 362 10.77 -7.57 -12.22
CA ALA A 362 11.42 -8.00 -10.98
C ALA A 362 10.77 -7.39 -9.73
N GLU A 363 10.37 -6.11 -9.77
CA GLU A 363 9.64 -5.45 -8.67
C GLU A 363 8.27 -6.10 -8.45
N GLN A 364 7.56 -6.43 -9.52
CA GLN A 364 6.27 -7.13 -9.44
C GLN A 364 6.43 -8.56 -8.88
N GLU A 365 7.37 -9.35 -9.40
CA GLU A 365 7.67 -10.69 -8.91
C GLU A 365 8.06 -10.67 -7.41
N ALA A 366 8.86 -9.70 -6.99
CA ALA A 366 9.22 -9.52 -5.59
C ALA A 366 8.01 -9.16 -4.72
N LYS A 367 7.10 -8.31 -5.22
CA LYS A 367 5.87 -7.93 -4.53
C LYS A 367 4.91 -9.11 -4.40
N GLU A 368 4.70 -9.86 -5.48
CA GLU A 368 3.87 -11.07 -5.48
C GLU A 368 4.42 -12.12 -4.50
N LYS A 369 5.74 -12.34 -4.50
CA LYS A 369 6.39 -13.24 -3.54
C LYS A 369 6.21 -12.77 -2.09
N ALA A 370 6.34 -11.47 -1.83
CA ALA A 370 6.16 -10.91 -0.50
C ALA A 370 4.70 -10.99 -0.03
N GLU A 371 3.74 -10.79 -0.93
CA GLU A 371 2.31 -10.96 -0.66
C GLU A 371 1.95 -12.43 -0.41
N GLU A 372 2.51 -13.37 -1.18
CA GLU A 372 2.37 -14.81 -0.96
C GLU A 372 2.96 -15.23 0.39
N GLU A 373 4.17 -14.77 0.72
CA GLU A 373 4.81 -15.05 2.01
C GLU A 373 3.97 -14.50 3.18
N LYS A 374 3.45 -13.27 3.03
CA LYS A 374 2.57 -12.66 4.02
C LYS A 374 1.27 -13.46 4.17
N ALA A 375 0.65 -13.88 3.06
CA ALA A 375 -0.55 -14.71 3.10
C ALA A 375 -0.31 -16.04 3.81
N LEU A 376 0.86 -16.67 3.62
CA LEU A 376 1.22 -17.93 4.26
C LEU A 376 1.71 -17.79 5.72
N SER A 377 1.98 -16.57 6.19
CA SER A 377 2.57 -16.33 7.53
C SER A 377 1.59 -16.48 8.71
N GLY A 378 0.28 -16.44 8.45
CA GLY A 378 -0.75 -16.58 9.49
C GLY A 378 -0.83 -17.99 10.09
N PRO A 379 -1.14 -18.15 11.39
CA PRO A 379 -1.29 -19.46 12.05
C PRO A 379 -2.36 -20.34 11.39
N GLU A 380 -3.41 -19.74 10.82
CA GLU A 380 -4.46 -20.42 10.05
C GLU A 380 -3.95 -21.10 8.78
N ASN A 381 -2.81 -20.65 8.24
CA ASN A 381 -2.17 -21.18 7.04
C ASN A 381 -0.95 -22.06 7.35
N ALA A 382 -0.71 -22.38 8.62
CA ALA A 382 0.47 -23.12 9.05
C ALA A 382 0.66 -24.45 8.30
N GLY A 383 -0.41 -25.19 8.06
CA GLY A 383 -0.35 -26.44 7.30
C GLY A 383 0.03 -26.25 5.82
N ALA A 384 -0.53 -25.22 5.17
CA ALA A 384 -0.19 -24.89 3.79
C ALA A 384 1.27 -24.42 3.67
N LYS A 385 1.70 -23.55 4.59
CA LYS A 385 3.10 -23.11 4.70
C LYS A 385 4.04 -24.27 4.95
N TRP A 386 3.71 -25.18 5.86
CA TRP A 386 4.53 -26.35 6.13
C TRP A 386 4.66 -27.23 4.89
N THR A 387 3.58 -27.43 4.12
CA THR A 387 3.62 -28.18 2.85
C THR A 387 4.55 -27.52 1.85
N HIS A 388 4.46 -26.20 1.70
CA HIS A 388 5.33 -25.42 0.82
C HIS A 388 6.81 -25.56 1.21
N ASP A 389 7.13 -25.37 2.50
CA ASP A 389 8.50 -25.46 3.02
C ASP A 389 9.09 -26.90 2.95
N ASN A 390 8.25 -27.93 2.87
CA ASN A 390 8.66 -29.34 2.95
C ASN A 390 8.37 -30.17 1.68
N GLY A 391 7.90 -29.56 0.60
CA GLY A 391 7.41 -30.28 -0.58
C GLY A 391 8.43 -31.25 -1.22
N GLU A 392 9.68 -30.80 -1.35
CA GLU A 392 10.77 -31.65 -1.86
C GLU A 392 11.05 -32.83 -0.93
N SER A 393 11.11 -32.57 0.37
CA SER A 393 11.39 -33.61 1.36
C SER A 393 10.24 -34.61 1.49
N LEU A 394 8.98 -34.19 1.31
CA LEU A 394 7.83 -35.11 1.19
C LEU A 394 7.95 -36.00 -0.05
N THR A 395 8.48 -35.48 -1.16
CA THR A 395 8.69 -36.25 -2.39
C THR A 395 9.78 -37.30 -2.19
N SER A 396 10.92 -36.92 -1.59
CA SER A 396 11.98 -37.85 -1.19
C SER A 396 11.51 -38.90 -0.19
N LEU A 397 10.70 -38.51 0.81
CA LEU A 397 10.14 -39.43 1.80
C LEU A 397 9.31 -40.53 1.11
N LYS A 398 8.43 -40.17 0.16
CA LYS A 398 7.66 -41.15 -0.63
C LYS A 398 8.55 -42.08 -1.46
N GLY A 399 9.73 -41.59 -1.87
CA GLY A 399 10.78 -42.38 -2.53
C GLY A 399 11.50 -43.36 -1.60
N GLY A 400 11.21 -43.34 -0.29
CA GLY A 400 11.80 -44.22 0.72
C GLY A 400 13.03 -43.63 1.44
N GLU A 401 13.38 -42.37 1.17
CA GLU A 401 14.52 -41.72 1.82
C GLU A 401 14.17 -41.27 3.25
N GLU A 402 15.13 -41.34 4.17
CA GLU A 402 15.03 -40.64 5.45
C GLU A 402 15.30 -39.14 5.21
N VAL A 403 14.35 -38.31 5.60
CA VAL A 403 14.39 -36.86 5.39
C VAL A 403 14.21 -36.10 6.70
N ARG A 404 14.56 -34.83 6.71
CA ARG A 404 14.24 -33.91 7.82
C ARG A 404 13.12 -32.98 7.38
N MET A 405 12.01 -32.96 8.10
CA MET A 405 10.97 -31.97 7.87
C MET A 405 11.26 -30.71 8.68
N LYS A 406 11.17 -29.54 8.08
CA LYS A 406 11.23 -28.27 8.78
C LYS A 406 9.96 -28.09 9.60
N ALA A 407 10.08 -28.22 10.92
CA ALA A 407 9.00 -27.90 11.86
C ALA A 407 8.93 -26.39 12.10
N ALA A 408 7.75 -25.80 11.94
CA ALA A 408 7.47 -24.41 12.33
C ALA A 408 6.68 -24.40 13.63
N SER A 409 7.07 -23.55 14.57
CA SER A 409 6.43 -23.42 15.89
C SER A 409 5.66 -22.11 16.02
N TYR A 410 4.51 -22.16 16.71
CA TYR A 410 3.56 -21.06 16.81
C TYR A 410 3.11 -20.89 18.26
N ASP A 411 2.93 -19.63 18.67
CA ASP A 411 2.44 -19.24 20.00
C ASP A 411 0.91 -19.34 20.16
N LYS A 412 0.20 -19.52 19.05
CA LYS A 412 -1.26 -19.58 18.99
C LYS A 412 -1.69 -20.91 18.37
N PRO A 413 -2.90 -21.40 18.68
CA PRO A 413 -3.47 -22.55 17.99
C PRO A 413 -3.45 -22.35 16.47
N ILE A 414 -3.04 -23.38 15.74
CA ILE A 414 -2.93 -23.38 14.27
C ILE A 414 -3.96 -24.31 13.60
N PHE A 415 -4.90 -24.83 14.39
CA PHE A 415 -5.95 -25.74 13.95
C PHE A 415 -7.20 -25.55 14.82
N ASN A 416 -8.36 -25.94 14.29
CA ASN A 416 -9.61 -25.98 15.04
C ASN A 416 -9.85 -27.40 15.55
N LEU A 417 -10.12 -27.56 16.83
CA LEU A 417 -10.35 -28.88 17.44
C LEU A 417 -11.53 -29.63 16.81
N LYS A 418 -12.54 -28.91 16.30
CA LYS A 418 -13.71 -29.52 15.64
C LYS A 418 -13.33 -30.27 14.36
N ASP A 419 -12.19 -29.93 13.77
CA ASP A 419 -11.69 -30.57 12.56
C ASP A 419 -10.83 -31.80 12.86
N MET A 420 -10.58 -32.11 14.15
CA MET A 420 -9.70 -33.19 14.56
C MET A 420 -10.43 -34.54 14.60
N SER A 421 -9.86 -35.55 13.95
CA SER A 421 -10.35 -36.93 13.94
C SER A 421 -9.78 -37.76 15.09
N LYS A 422 -8.53 -37.48 15.49
CA LYS A 422 -7.82 -38.23 16.53
C LYS A 422 -6.98 -37.31 17.40
N LYS A 423 -6.80 -37.74 18.65
CA LYS A 423 -5.93 -37.12 19.64
C LYS A 423 -5.18 -38.22 20.38
N ILE A 424 -3.87 -38.07 20.48
CA ILE A 424 -3.01 -38.87 21.37
C ILE A 424 -2.17 -37.94 22.23
N GLU A 425 -1.74 -38.42 23.39
CA GLU A 425 -1.07 -37.60 24.38
C GLU A 425 0.03 -38.41 25.09
N SER A 426 1.21 -37.80 25.23
CA SER A 426 2.33 -38.29 26.03
C SER A 426 2.69 -37.27 27.12
N ASP A 427 3.73 -37.52 27.90
CA ASP A 427 4.16 -36.61 28.96
C ASP A 427 4.57 -35.23 28.42
N ALA A 428 5.22 -35.20 27.25
CA ALA A 428 5.77 -33.98 26.65
C ALA A 428 4.92 -33.40 25.50
N TYR A 429 4.08 -34.21 24.85
CA TYR A 429 3.40 -33.81 23.62
C TYR A 429 1.91 -34.15 23.62
N ILE A 430 1.13 -33.33 22.91
CA ILE A 430 -0.22 -33.67 22.46
C ILE A 430 -0.20 -33.64 20.94
N VAL A 431 -0.69 -34.69 20.29
CA VAL A 431 -0.70 -34.80 18.84
C VAL A 431 -2.12 -35.01 18.36
N PHE A 432 -2.49 -34.30 17.31
CA PHE A 432 -3.82 -34.32 16.69
C PHE A 432 -3.69 -34.69 15.23
N ALA A 433 -4.59 -35.55 14.76
CA ALA A 433 -4.80 -35.76 13.33
C ALA A 433 -6.14 -35.13 12.94
N ASP A 434 -6.17 -34.41 11.84
CA ASP A 434 -7.39 -33.82 11.30
C ASP A 434 -8.14 -34.78 10.37
N ASN A 435 -9.38 -34.41 10.03
CA ASN A 435 -10.23 -35.16 9.10
C ASN A 435 -9.70 -35.15 7.65
N LYS A 436 -8.67 -34.35 7.35
CA LYS A 436 -8.04 -34.17 6.04
C LYS A 436 -6.65 -34.80 5.98
N GLY A 437 -6.23 -35.54 7.01
CA GLY A 437 -4.96 -36.26 7.07
C GLY A 437 -3.75 -35.44 7.50
N ALA A 438 -3.92 -34.16 7.88
CA ALA A 438 -2.86 -33.39 8.49
C ALA A 438 -2.67 -33.78 9.96
N VAL A 439 -1.43 -33.65 10.44
CA VAL A 439 -1.03 -33.97 11.81
C VAL A 439 -0.35 -32.76 12.44
N TYR A 440 -0.85 -32.36 13.59
CA TYR A 440 -0.41 -31.20 14.35
C TYR A 440 0.04 -31.62 15.75
N GLY A 441 0.96 -30.87 16.32
CA GLY A 441 1.49 -31.10 17.66
C GLY A 441 1.34 -29.87 18.55
N PHE A 442 1.27 -30.13 19.85
CA PHE A 442 1.47 -29.14 20.90
C PHE A 442 2.52 -29.67 21.89
N ASN A 443 3.60 -28.92 22.07
CA ASN A 443 4.65 -29.26 23.02
C ASN A 443 4.30 -28.64 24.37
N LYS A 444 4.07 -29.49 25.38
CA LYS A 444 3.64 -29.06 26.72
C LYS A 444 4.71 -28.25 27.46
N ASN A 445 5.99 -28.51 27.17
CA ASN A 445 7.12 -27.86 27.81
C ASN A 445 7.35 -26.45 27.25
N SER A 446 7.42 -26.32 25.93
CA SER A 446 7.63 -25.02 25.26
C SER A 446 6.34 -24.21 25.07
N ARG A 447 5.18 -24.85 25.25
CA ARG A 447 3.84 -24.30 25.00
C ARG A 447 3.64 -23.79 23.58
N LYS A 448 4.28 -24.44 22.61
CA LYS A 448 4.18 -24.08 21.19
C LYS A 448 3.35 -25.12 20.44
N TYR A 449 2.54 -24.64 19.50
CA TYR A 449 1.89 -25.44 18.48
C TYR A 449 2.86 -25.64 17.31
N PHE A 450 2.79 -26.77 16.63
CA PHE A 450 3.64 -27.02 15.46
C PHE A 450 2.94 -27.97 14.49
N VAL A 451 3.35 -27.90 13.22
CA VAL A 451 2.87 -28.82 12.19
C VAL A 451 3.86 -29.97 12.11
N ILE A 452 3.34 -31.21 12.14
CA ILE A 452 4.15 -32.43 12.03
C ILE A 452 4.13 -32.95 10.60
N TYR A 453 2.94 -32.94 9.99
CA TYR A 453 2.74 -33.44 8.65
C TYR A 453 1.48 -32.85 8.01
N THR A 454 1.54 -32.60 6.72
CA THR A 454 0.35 -32.37 5.89
C THR A 454 0.51 -33.13 4.57
N PRO A 455 -0.57 -33.73 4.04
CA PRO A 455 -0.51 -34.40 2.76
C PRO A 455 -0.23 -33.40 1.63
N LEU A 456 0.49 -33.85 0.59
CA LEU A 456 0.71 -33.03 -0.62
C LEU A 456 -0.64 -32.60 -1.22
N GLY A 457 -0.83 -31.30 -1.40
CA GLY A 457 -2.10 -30.71 -1.86
C GLY A 457 -3.12 -30.39 -0.74
N GLY A 458 -2.78 -30.65 0.53
CA GLY A 458 -3.55 -30.22 1.70
C GLY A 458 -4.87 -30.96 1.93
N LYS A 459 -5.10 -32.06 1.22
CA LYS A 459 -6.26 -32.93 1.37
C LYS A 459 -5.84 -34.40 1.24
N GLY A 460 -6.19 -35.22 2.22
CA GLY A 460 -5.96 -36.65 2.22
C GLY A 460 -6.97 -37.37 3.12
N SER A 461 -6.88 -38.70 3.16
CA SER A 461 -7.65 -39.52 4.11
C SER A 461 -7.21 -39.25 5.56
N PRO A 462 -8.10 -39.39 6.55
CA PRO A 462 -7.76 -39.22 7.96
C PRO A 462 -6.54 -40.06 8.34
N ALA A 463 -5.57 -39.44 9.00
CA ALA A 463 -4.38 -40.14 9.46
C ALA A 463 -4.69 -40.95 10.72
N ASP A 464 -4.14 -42.16 10.82
CA ASP A 464 -4.01 -42.84 12.12
C ASP A 464 -2.70 -42.45 12.76
N ILE A 465 -2.70 -42.21 14.07
CA ILE A 465 -1.54 -41.73 14.80
C ILE A 465 -1.37 -42.50 16.10
N GLY A 466 -0.12 -42.83 16.43
CA GLY A 466 0.24 -43.49 17.69
C GLY A 466 1.68 -43.20 18.09
N PHE A 467 1.95 -43.19 19.39
CA PHE A 467 3.31 -43.13 19.88
C PHE A 467 3.96 -44.51 19.80
N GLY A 468 5.25 -44.54 19.46
CA GLY A 468 6.11 -45.69 19.73
C GLY A 468 6.48 -45.79 21.21
N ASP A 469 7.29 -46.81 21.54
CA ASP A 469 7.63 -47.16 22.93
C ASP A 469 8.33 -46.06 23.73
N ASP A 470 8.97 -45.10 23.05
CA ASP A 470 9.72 -44.00 23.66
C ASP A 470 8.93 -42.69 23.81
N ASN A 471 7.63 -42.67 23.46
CA ASN A 471 6.73 -41.51 23.52
C ASN A 471 7.25 -40.25 22.77
N ARG A 472 8.28 -40.42 21.93
CA ARG A 472 8.94 -39.39 21.12
C ARG A 472 8.77 -39.67 19.64
N ILE A 473 8.83 -40.94 19.26
CA ILE A 473 8.58 -41.36 17.89
C ILE A 473 7.08 -41.46 17.66
N LEU A 474 6.60 -40.69 16.70
CA LEU A 474 5.24 -40.74 16.22
C LEU A 474 5.17 -41.68 15.02
N ARG A 475 4.28 -42.68 15.08
CA ARG A 475 3.92 -43.53 13.94
C ARG A 475 2.60 -43.03 13.37
N MET A 476 2.59 -42.79 12.07
CA MET A 476 1.46 -42.23 11.36
C MET A 476 1.11 -43.13 10.17
N ARG A 477 -0.15 -43.51 10.02
CA ARG A 477 -0.69 -44.08 8.78
C ARG A 477 -1.42 -42.97 8.05
N THR A 478 -0.82 -42.48 6.97
CA THR A 478 -1.36 -41.38 6.16
C THR A 478 -1.76 -41.89 4.78
N ALA A 479 -2.33 -41.00 3.95
CA ALA A 479 -2.58 -41.30 2.53
C ALA A 479 -1.29 -41.62 1.74
N ASP A 480 -0.14 -41.17 2.24
CA ASP A 480 1.17 -41.34 1.60
C ASP A 480 1.93 -42.57 2.13
N GLY A 481 1.32 -43.35 3.04
CA GLY A 481 1.84 -44.60 3.60
C GLY A 481 2.11 -44.52 5.11
N HIS A 482 2.92 -45.44 5.63
CA HIS A 482 3.28 -45.44 7.06
C HIS A 482 4.56 -44.65 7.28
N ILE A 483 4.48 -43.63 8.12
CA ILE A 483 5.58 -42.70 8.40
C ILE A 483 5.95 -42.82 9.88
N SER A 484 7.24 -42.97 10.15
CA SER A 484 7.84 -42.75 11.46
C SER A 484 8.41 -41.34 11.51
N TYR A 485 7.95 -40.51 12.44
CA TYR A 485 8.41 -39.14 12.65
C TYR A 485 9.00 -38.96 14.05
N ASP A 486 10.17 -38.37 14.14
CA ASP A 486 10.84 -38.07 15.39
C ASP A 486 10.60 -36.61 15.83
N LEU A 487 9.82 -36.42 16.91
CA LEU A 487 9.42 -35.10 17.42
C LEU A 487 10.56 -34.23 17.98
N VAL A 488 11.78 -34.77 18.07
CA VAL A 488 12.96 -34.03 18.57
C VAL A 488 13.93 -33.71 17.44
N SER A 489 14.15 -34.68 16.53
CA SER A 489 15.10 -34.49 15.44
C SER A 489 14.45 -34.05 14.12
N ASP A 490 13.12 -33.95 14.09
CA ASP A 490 12.29 -33.69 12.91
C ASP A 490 12.55 -34.66 11.73
N LYS A 491 13.18 -35.80 12.01
CA LYS A 491 13.46 -36.83 11.01
C LYS A 491 12.21 -37.64 10.74
N ALA A 492 11.94 -37.87 9.46
CA ALA A 492 10.85 -38.72 9.00
C ALA A 492 11.42 -39.82 8.10
N LYS A 493 10.85 -41.02 8.20
CA LYS A 493 11.15 -42.14 7.30
C LYS A 493 9.89 -42.97 7.06
N MET A 494 9.82 -43.58 5.89
CA MET A 494 8.82 -44.61 5.61
C MET A 494 9.11 -45.86 6.44
N ILE A 495 8.05 -46.51 6.90
CA ILE A 495 8.10 -47.79 7.61
C ILE A 495 7.08 -48.74 6.98
N ASP A 496 7.27 -50.04 7.21
CA ASP A 496 6.38 -51.08 6.69
C ASP A 496 5.06 -51.18 7.47
#